data_AF-A0A959ZE66-F1
#
_entry.id   AF-A0A959ZE66-F1
#
_cell.length_a   1.000
_cell.length_b   1.000
_cell.length_c   1.000
_cell.angle_alpha   90.00
_cell.angle_beta   90.00
_cell.angle_gamma   90.00
#
_symmetry.space_group_name_H-M   'P 1'
#
loop_
_entity.id
_entity.type
_entity.pdbx_description
1 polymer ?
#
loop_
_entity_poly.entity_id
_entity_poly.type
_entity_poly.pdbx_seq_one_letter_code
_entity_poly.pdbx_strand_id
1 'polypeptide(L)'
;GDGGDGGNNGRLLRKDGNPPFDEALGGGGIYNLGSMTMTNSTVNGNNTGAGGNGGPSGAGGEKNTGSNTFQSSGRAGWGGGGGRGGGLLNGSWHQGSITLQNVTITGNLTGNGGAGGAGGGGATSTLGGGKGGIGGDGGGIWAQGSHDNVTLLTHATIVKNFLGVAGPGGGSANGSAGPGVRGVGAGIAVGGRYNPSGAGVYLKNSLISANGFSGNPTFDKNCSQFQPVTSYQEFVDQGSNLSYPLDGSPCPGQTNVDPDLGPLGDNGGPTRTILPQPGSAAIGGVPLGSCTVTTDQRGNPRPGSDGSCDIGAVETDGSTTLTPTTTSLVSSLNPSTVGQQVTFTATVSPPPSSGTVAFSDGGTTVAGCGSAALKPGGQFTCSTSFPTAGTHEIFALYTGNSLFAGSVSLTYDQIVNGPAAKAKISKNTVIGPSRAKKGSKPTFTAKITNGGNAAATGVNLKVTGGGANISKKVGGIPAGSTKVVKVAIKLNQAGRKTFTFRATSANAGSKSTTKTVTVRRPKRHRH
;
A
#
# COMPACT_ATOMS: atom_id res chain seq x y z
N GLY A 1 35.07 9.79 -6.15
CA GLY A 1 34.68 8.78 -7.14
C GLY A 1 33.85 7.78 -6.39
N ASP A 2 32.53 8.02 -6.40
CA ASP A 2 31.54 7.19 -5.75
C ASP A 2 31.41 5.87 -6.52
N GLY A 3 31.74 4.78 -5.84
CA GLY A 3 31.66 3.43 -6.37
C GLY A 3 30.48 2.69 -5.74
N GLY A 4 29.40 2.58 -6.50
CA GLY A 4 28.56 1.38 -6.52
C GLY A 4 27.42 1.32 -5.52
N ASP A 5 26.27 1.87 -5.93
CA ASP A 5 24.98 1.24 -5.71
C ASP A 5 25.03 -0.24 -6.16
N GLY A 6 24.69 -1.16 -5.25
CA GLY A 6 24.76 -2.59 -5.51
C GLY A 6 24.19 -3.42 -4.36
N GLY A 7 22.88 -3.27 -4.11
CA GLY A 7 22.12 -4.10 -3.18
C GLY A 7 20.78 -3.48 -2.79
N ASN A 8 19.76 -3.67 -3.63
CA ASN A 8 18.38 -3.32 -3.27
C ASN A 8 18.00 -3.97 -1.93
N ASN A 9 17.54 -3.10 -1.01
CA ASN A 9 17.13 -3.32 0.39
C ASN A 9 18.21 -3.20 1.48
N GLY A 10 19.31 -2.50 1.22
CA GLY A 10 20.15 -1.89 2.26
C GLY A 10 19.53 -0.59 2.80
N ARG A 11 19.10 -0.61 4.06
CA ARG A 11 18.46 0.51 4.80
C ARG A 11 19.31 1.80 4.76
N LEU A 12 18.76 2.88 4.18
CA LEU A 12 19.32 4.24 4.29
C LEU A 12 19.17 4.75 5.73
N LEU A 13 20.24 5.21 6.37
CA LEU A 13 20.12 6.04 7.57
C LEU A 13 19.55 7.40 7.17
N ARG A 14 18.70 8.00 8.03
CA ARG A 14 18.35 9.43 7.85
C ARG A 14 19.63 10.25 8.02
N LYS A 15 19.70 11.40 7.33
CA LYS A 15 20.87 12.31 7.33
C LYS A 15 21.26 12.81 8.74
N ASP A 16 20.35 12.71 9.71
CA ASP A 16 20.53 13.06 11.12
C ASP A 16 21.13 11.93 11.99
N GLY A 17 21.48 10.79 11.40
CA GLY A 17 22.05 9.65 12.12
C GLY A 17 21.02 8.82 12.91
N ASN A 18 19.73 9.15 12.81
CA ASN A 18 18.67 8.33 13.37
C ASN A 18 18.24 7.21 12.40
N PRO A 19 17.91 6.01 12.92
CA PRO A 19 17.32 4.97 12.09
C PRO A 19 15.96 5.45 11.56
N PRO A 20 15.65 5.28 10.25
CA PRO A 20 14.27 5.40 9.80
C PRO A 20 13.48 4.26 10.45
N PHE A 21 12.51 4.66 11.27
CA PHE A 21 11.56 3.77 11.93
C PHE A 21 10.96 2.77 10.94
N ASP A 22 10.93 1.49 11.35
CA ASP A 22 10.33 0.37 10.62
C ASP A 22 8.87 0.66 10.30
N GLU A 23 8.56 0.98 9.04
CA GLU A 23 7.21 0.82 8.53
C GLU A 23 7.19 -0.39 7.59
N ALA A 24 6.30 -1.33 7.94
CA ALA A 24 5.73 -2.38 7.11
C ALA A 24 6.69 -3.45 6.53
N LEU A 25 6.80 -4.58 7.24
CA LEU A 25 6.78 -5.93 6.64
C LEU A 25 6.28 -6.92 7.72
N GLY A 26 4.98 -7.01 7.95
CA GLY A 26 4.41 -7.93 8.94
C GLY A 26 2.93 -8.18 8.72
N GLY A 27 2.34 -9.11 9.48
CA GLY A 27 0.99 -9.59 9.24
C GLY A 27 0.98 -10.64 8.13
N GLY A 28 1.70 -11.75 8.34
CA GLY A 28 1.88 -12.78 7.31
C GLY A 28 0.55 -13.27 6.76
N GLY A 29 -0.49 -13.31 7.59
CA GLY A 29 -1.88 -13.43 7.16
C GLY A 29 -2.58 -12.06 7.08
N ILE A 30 -2.64 -11.34 8.21
CA ILE A 30 -3.44 -10.11 8.33
C ILE A 30 -2.60 -8.97 8.91
N TYR A 31 -2.63 -7.81 8.23
CA TYR A 31 -2.07 -6.56 8.72
C TYR A 31 -3.20 -5.56 9.00
N ASN A 32 -3.50 -5.32 10.27
CA ASN A 32 -4.58 -4.42 10.69
C ASN A 32 -4.05 -3.02 11.05
N LEU A 33 -4.57 -2.00 10.37
CA LEU A 33 -4.28 -0.58 10.60
C LEU A 33 -5.44 0.22 11.22
N GLY A 34 -6.58 -0.43 11.49
CA GLY A 34 -7.78 0.20 12.04
C GLY A 34 -8.49 -0.70 13.04
N SER A 35 -9.82 -0.71 13.03
CA SER A 35 -10.60 -1.63 13.86
C SER A 35 -11.01 -2.87 13.09
N MET A 36 -10.74 -4.05 13.65
CA MET A 36 -11.12 -5.34 13.09
C MET A 36 -11.90 -6.18 14.10
N THR A 37 -12.99 -6.79 13.67
CA THR A 37 -13.63 -7.89 14.41
C THR A 37 -13.58 -9.13 13.55
N MET A 38 -13.12 -10.23 14.12
CA MET A 38 -13.09 -11.52 13.46
C MET A 38 -13.74 -12.55 14.37
N THR A 39 -14.79 -13.19 13.85
CA THR A 39 -15.64 -14.13 14.58
C THR A 39 -15.68 -15.44 13.82
N ASN A 40 -15.62 -16.58 14.51
CA ASN A 40 -15.68 -17.92 13.91
C ASN A 40 -14.73 -17.99 12.71
N SER A 41 -13.42 -17.92 12.94
CA SER A 41 -12.42 -17.83 11.86
C SER A 41 -11.14 -18.60 12.19
N THR A 42 -10.41 -19.01 11.14
CA THR A 42 -9.12 -19.71 11.28
C THR A 42 -8.02 -18.96 10.52
N VAL A 43 -6.96 -18.55 11.21
CA VAL A 43 -5.75 -17.96 10.62
C VAL A 43 -4.63 -18.99 10.72
N ASN A 44 -4.34 -19.67 9.61
CA ASN A 44 -3.38 -20.77 9.59
C ASN A 44 -2.39 -20.75 8.43
N GLY A 45 -1.15 -21.15 8.72
CA GLY A 45 -0.14 -21.45 7.70
C GLY A 45 0.46 -20.23 7.03
N ASN A 46 0.38 -19.05 7.66
CA ASN A 46 0.90 -17.82 7.09
C ASN A 46 2.37 -17.61 7.48
N ASN A 47 3.13 -16.93 6.62
CA ASN A 47 4.53 -16.65 6.85
C ASN A 47 4.87 -15.21 6.46
N THR A 48 5.66 -14.53 7.27
CA THR A 48 6.19 -13.22 6.90
C THR A 48 7.56 -13.34 6.21
N GLY A 49 7.90 -12.33 5.41
CA GLY A 49 9.16 -12.32 4.67
C GLY A 49 10.40 -12.26 5.58
N ALA A 50 11.49 -12.88 5.13
CA ALA A 50 12.80 -12.77 5.78
C ALA A 50 13.41 -11.37 5.58
N GLY A 51 14.29 -10.97 6.49
CA GLY A 51 15.06 -9.74 6.38
C GLY A 51 16.05 -9.78 5.23
N GLY A 52 16.26 -8.64 4.57
CA GLY A 52 17.25 -8.50 3.50
C GLY A 52 18.68 -8.71 4.02
N ASN A 53 19.59 -9.20 3.17
CA ASN A 53 20.99 -9.34 3.54
C ASN A 53 21.70 -7.99 3.55
N GLY A 54 22.63 -7.81 4.48
CA GLY A 54 23.49 -6.65 4.53
C GLY A 54 24.44 -6.59 3.33
N GLY A 55 24.62 -5.40 2.77
CA GLY A 55 25.58 -5.19 1.69
C GLY A 55 27.02 -5.45 2.13
N PRO A 56 27.89 -5.98 1.24
CA PRO A 56 29.31 -6.16 1.56
C PRO A 56 29.98 -4.80 1.78
N SER A 57 31.08 -4.76 2.54
CA SER A 57 31.90 -3.55 2.57
C SER A 57 32.81 -3.42 1.35
N GLY A 58 33.09 -2.17 0.97
CA GLY A 58 34.12 -1.87 -0.04
C GLY A 58 35.51 -2.33 0.40
N ALA A 59 36.35 -2.70 -0.57
CA ALA A 59 37.75 -3.04 -0.32
C ALA A 59 38.50 -1.85 0.31
N GLY A 60 39.35 -2.10 1.30
CA GLY A 60 40.22 -1.05 1.87
C GLY A 60 41.22 -0.53 0.84
N GLY A 61 41.52 0.76 0.87
CA GLY A 61 42.57 1.36 0.03
C GLY A 61 43.98 0.93 0.48
N GLU A 62 44.96 1.03 -0.42
CA GLU A 62 46.36 0.73 -0.13
C GLU A 62 46.94 1.70 0.94
N LYS A 63 47.94 1.21 1.70
CA LYS A 63 48.61 1.98 2.76
C LYS A 63 49.32 3.20 2.16
N ASN A 64 48.93 4.40 2.59
CA ASN A 64 49.64 5.62 2.18
C ASN A 64 51.02 5.64 2.87
N THR A 65 52.10 5.60 2.10
CA THR A 65 53.47 5.38 2.60
C THR A 65 54.04 6.54 3.43
N GLY A 66 53.30 7.65 3.56
CA GLY A 66 53.74 8.87 4.25
C GLY A 66 52.99 9.26 5.53
N SER A 67 51.90 8.57 5.93
CA SER A 67 51.26 8.84 7.23
C SER A 67 50.79 7.56 7.90
N ASN A 68 50.96 7.48 9.23
CA ASN A 68 50.47 6.38 10.07
C ASN A 68 48.93 6.33 10.18
N THR A 69 48.17 7.03 9.33
CA THR A 69 46.70 7.06 9.36
C THR A 69 46.12 6.16 8.27
N PHE A 70 45.53 5.06 8.69
CA PHE A 70 44.86 4.06 7.83
C PHE A 70 43.69 4.66 7.04
N GLN A 71 43.55 4.29 5.76
CA GLN A 71 42.26 4.42 5.06
C GLN A 71 41.39 3.22 5.51
N SER A 72 40.43 3.44 6.41
CA SER A 72 39.54 2.36 6.84
C SER A 72 38.68 1.90 5.67
N SER A 73 38.61 0.59 5.43
CA SER A 73 37.55 0.00 4.61
C SER A 73 36.18 0.40 5.17
N GLY A 74 35.16 0.50 4.32
CA GLY A 74 33.78 0.72 4.78
C GLY A 74 33.32 -0.35 5.77
N ARG A 75 32.31 -0.05 6.60
CA ARG A 75 31.64 -1.04 7.44
C ARG A 75 30.66 -1.85 6.60
N ALA A 76 30.65 -3.18 6.75
CA ALA A 76 29.68 -4.01 6.07
C ALA A 76 28.25 -3.78 6.61
N GLY A 77 27.26 -3.86 5.72
CA GLY A 77 25.86 -3.63 6.05
C GLY A 77 25.32 -4.66 7.02
N TRP A 78 24.37 -4.26 7.85
CA TRP A 78 23.69 -5.18 8.76
C TRP A 78 22.59 -5.93 8.02
N GLY A 79 22.29 -7.15 8.47
CA GLY A 79 21.12 -7.87 8.02
C GLY A 79 19.84 -7.15 8.45
N GLY A 80 18.85 -7.10 7.57
CA GLY A 80 17.51 -6.59 7.83
C GLY A 80 16.74 -7.45 8.84
N GLY A 81 15.74 -6.88 9.49
CA GLY A 81 14.85 -7.63 10.38
C GLY A 81 13.88 -8.53 9.60
N GLY A 82 13.54 -9.68 10.16
CA GLY A 82 12.47 -10.53 9.67
C GLY A 82 11.10 -9.95 9.96
N GLY A 83 10.11 -10.27 9.12
CA GLY A 83 8.78 -9.73 9.27
C GLY A 83 8.04 -10.25 10.50
N ARG A 84 7.14 -9.46 11.06
CA ARG A 84 6.52 -9.69 12.39
C ARG A 84 5.03 -10.02 12.28
N GLY A 85 4.42 -10.63 13.30
CA GLY A 85 3.00 -10.99 13.25
C GLY A 85 2.74 -12.07 12.20
N GLY A 86 3.23 -13.29 12.43
CA GLY A 86 3.16 -14.37 11.45
C GLY A 86 1.73 -14.64 10.99
N GLY A 87 0.79 -14.74 11.93
CA GLY A 87 -0.64 -14.80 11.63
C GLY A 87 -1.21 -13.40 11.44
N LEU A 88 -1.13 -12.59 12.49
CA LEU A 88 -1.73 -11.28 12.54
C LEU A 88 -0.79 -10.24 13.13
N LEU A 89 -0.81 -9.05 12.54
CA LEU A 89 -0.22 -7.85 13.11
C LEU A 89 -1.33 -6.83 13.34
N ASN A 90 -1.48 -6.42 14.60
CA ASN A 90 -2.39 -5.35 14.99
C ASN A 90 -1.59 -4.08 15.29
N GLY A 91 -1.68 -3.07 14.42
CA GLY A 91 -1.21 -1.72 14.72
C GLY A 91 -0.29 -1.07 13.70
N SER A 92 -0.26 0.26 13.78
CA SER A 92 0.81 1.17 13.37
C SER A 92 0.90 2.29 14.43
N TRP A 93 1.51 3.44 14.16
CA TRP A 93 1.58 4.59 15.09
C TRP A 93 0.20 5.16 15.51
N HIS A 94 -0.91 4.65 14.95
CA HIS A 94 -2.29 5.04 15.25
C HIS A 94 -3.19 3.85 15.67
N GLN A 95 -4.36 4.22 16.20
CA GLN A 95 -5.36 3.39 16.90
C GLN A 95 -5.81 2.15 16.11
N GLY A 96 -5.20 1.00 16.40
CA GLY A 96 -5.56 -0.30 15.86
C GLY A 96 -6.17 -1.17 16.95
N SER A 97 -7.46 -1.51 16.83
CA SER A 97 -8.14 -2.42 17.75
C SER A 97 -8.59 -3.68 17.04
N ILE A 98 -8.51 -4.81 17.74
CA ILE A 98 -8.88 -6.11 17.23
C ILE A 98 -9.72 -6.84 18.27
N THR A 99 -10.87 -7.35 17.84
CA THR A 99 -11.73 -8.23 18.62
C THR A 99 -11.76 -9.59 17.93
N LEU A 100 -11.25 -10.62 18.60
CA LEU A 100 -11.27 -12.00 18.15
C LEU A 100 -12.24 -12.83 18.99
N GLN A 101 -13.22 -13.44 18.33
CA GLN A 101 -14.22 -14.28 18.95
C GLN A 101 -14.25 -15.64 18.29
N ASN A 102 -13.99 -16.71 19.03
CA ASN A 102 -14.08 -18.08 18.50
C ASN A 102 -13.08 -18.29 17.33
N VAL A 103 -11.85 -17.76 17.50
CA VAL A 103 -10.82 -17.74 16.46
C VAL A 103 -9.71 -18.72 16.75
N THR A 104 -9.34 -19.53 15.76
CA THR A 104 -8.13 -20.37 15.82
C THR A 104 -6.97 -19.71 15.07
N ILE A 105 -5.83 -19.50 15.71
CA ILE A 105 -4.58 -19.00 15.10
C ILE A 105 -3.49 -20.04 15.27
N THR A 106 -3.05 -20.66 14.18
CA THR A 106 -2.10 -21.79 14.26
C THR A 106 -1.16 -21.90 13.07
N GLY A 107 -0.02 -22.56 13.23
CA GLY A 107 0.88 -22.87 12.11
C GLY A 107 1.48 -21.64 11.42
N ASN A 108 1.41 -20.46 12.03
CA ASN A 108 1.96 -19.25 11.43
C ASN A 108 3.43 -19.05 11.84
N LEU A 109 4.24 -18.47 10.96
CA LEU A 109 5.68 -18.30 11.14
C LEU A 109 6.08 -16.85 10.90
N THR A 110 6.97 -16.31 11.74
CA THR A 110 7.62 -15.03 11.45
C THR A 110 8.92 -15.22 10.66
N GLY A 111 9.32 -14.18 9.93
CA GLY A 111 10.47 -14.18 9.06
C GLY A 111 11.79 -14.20 9.83
N ASN A 112 12.79 -14.85 9.24
CA ASN A 112 14.15 -14.87 9.76
C ASN A 112 14.82 -13.50 9.61
N GLY A 113 15.77 -13.19 10.49
CA GLY A 113 16.67 -12.06 10.28
C GLY A 113 17.58 -12.30 9.06
N GLY A 114 17.89 -11.23 8.32
CA GLY A 114 18.81 -11.29 7.19
C GLY A 114 20.26 -11.50 7.61
N ALA A 115 21.09 -12.03 6.72
CA ALA A 115 22.51 -12.19 7.01
C ALA A 115 23.21 -10.82 7.05
N GLY A 116 24.20 -10.67 7.92
CA GLY A 116 25.10 -9.53 7.88
C GLY A 116 26.01 -9.58 6.65
N GLY A 117 26.37 -8.41 6.12
CA GLY A 117 27.23 -8.30 4.94
C GLY A 117 28.66 -8.76 5.21
N ALA A 118 29.31 -9.31 4.19
CA ALA A 118 30.71 -9.71 4.28
C ALA A 118 31.65 -8.48 4.32
N GLY A 119 32.69 -8.54 5.16
CA GLY A 119 33.72 -7.51 5.21
C GLY A 119 34.79 -7.68 4.12
N GLY A 120 35.32 -6.57 3.60
CA GLY A 120 36.43 -6.56 2.65
C GLY A 120 37.74 -7.13 3.23
N GLY A 121 38.37 -8.06 2.50
CA GLY A 121 39.52 -8.86 2.93
C GLY A 121 40.91 -8.22 2.75
N GLY A 122 41.08 -6.92 3.04
CA GLY A 122 42.40 -6.29 3.04
C GLY A 122 43.14 -6.52 4.36
N ALA A 123 44.47 -6.67 4.32
CA ALA A 123 45.34 -6.87 5.51
C ALA A 123 45.26 -5.73 6.57
N THR A 124 44.51 -4.66 6.29
CA THR A 124 44.32 -3.47 7.13
C THR A 124 42.83 -3.14 7.42
N SER A 125 41.88 -4.06 7.17
CA SER A 125 40.44 -3.78 7.27
C SER A 125 39.88 -3.74 8.71
N THR A 126 39.82 -2.58 9.35
CA THR A 126 39.54 -2.49 10.81
C THR A 126 38.09 -2.72 11.27
N LEU A 127 37.10 -2.82 10.37
CA LEU A 127 35.67 -2.72 10.76
C LEU A 127 34.83 -4.01 10.67
N GLY A 128 35.40 -5.15 10.25
CA GLY A 128 34.77 -6.48 10.31
C GLY A 128 33.52 -6.67 9.41
N GLY A 129 32.88 -7.84 9.54
CA GLY A 129 31.60 -8.13 8.87
C GLY A 129 30.40 -7.43 9.54
N GLY A 130 29.25 -7.44 8.89
CA GLY A 130 28.02 -6.82 9.40
C GLY A 130 27.28 -7.72 10.39
N LYS A 131 26.57 -7.15 11.37
CA LYS A 131 25.75 -7.95 12.29
C LYS A 131 24.56 -8.58 11.56
N GLY A 132 24.19 -9.79 11.96
CA GLY A 132 22.96 -10.42 11.49
C GLY A 132 21.71 -9.68 11.94
N GLY A 133 20.63 -9.83 11.16
CA GLY A 133 19.33 -9.24 11.42
C GLY A 133 18.56 -9.95 12.52
N ILE A 134 17.59 -9.25 13.09
CA ILE A 134 16.72 -9.78 14.16
C ILE A 134 15.57 -10.57 13.52
N GLY A 135 15.23 -11.74 14.07
CA GLY A 135 14.05 -12.51 13.64
C GLY A 135 12.74 -11.82 14.04
N GLY A 136 11.65 -12.09 13.33
CA GLY A 136 10.36 -11.43 13.58
C GLY A 136 9.70 -11.87 14.89
N ASP A 137 9.03 -10.94 15.56
CA ASP A 137 8.29 -11.16 16.81
C ASP A 137 6.80 -11.49 16.53
N GLY A 138 6.13 -12.18 17.45
CA GLY A 138 4.69 -12.45 17.37
C GLY A 138 4.32 -13.49 16.31
N GLY A 139 4.62 -14.77 16.54
CA GLY A 139 4.30 -15.84 15.59
C GLY A 139 2.81 -15.91 15.23
N GLY A 140 1.94 -15.92 16.24
CA GLY A 140 0.49 -15.83 16.07
C GLY A 140 0.03 -14.39 15.89
N ILE A 141 0.21 -13.57 16.93
CA ILE A 141 -0.20 -12.16 16.95
C ILE A 141 0.98 -11.29 17.37
N TRP A 142 1.21 -10.21 16.63
CA TRP A 142 2.00 -9.08 17.11
C TRP A 142 1.10 -7.87 17.33
N ALA A 143 0.95 -7.45 18.59
CA ALA A 143 0.14 -6.30 18.98
C ALA A 143 1.05 -5.08 19.23
N GLN A 144 1.04 -4.16 18.27
CA GLN A 144 1.85 -2.94 18.23
C GLN A 144 1.02 -1.70 18.54
N GLY A 145 1.59 -0.72 19.26
CA GLY A 145 1.14 0.67 19.30
C GLY A 145 0.91 1.23 20.71
N SER A 146 0.26 2.39 20.81
CA SER A 146 -0.07 3.06 22.08
C SER A 146 -1.01 2.21 22.94
N HIS A 147 -1.09 2.45 24.24
CA HIS A 147 -1.97 1.76 25.19
C HIS A 147 -3.46 1.75 24.78
N ASP A 148 -3.87 2.67 23.90
CA ASP A 148 -5.24 2.73 23.35
C ASP A 148 -5.49 1.66 22.26
N ASN A 149 -4.46 0.95 21.81
CA ASN A 149 -4.59 -0.21 20.94
C ASN A 149 -4.98 -1.41 21.79
N VAL A 150 -6.12 -2.00 21.48
CA VAL A 150 -6.69 -3.10 22.26
C VAL A 150 -6.82 -4.35 21.40
N THR A 151 -6.35 -5.48 21.93
CA THR A 151 -6.58 -6.82 21.41
C THR A 151 -7.47 -7.58 22.38
N LEU A 152 -8.73 -7.81 22.02
CA LEU A 152 -9.67 -8.59 22.81
C LEU A 152 -9.75 -10.01 22.24
N LEU A 153 -9.50 -11.00 23.08
CA LEU A 153 -9.57 -12.42 22.75
C LEU A 153 -10.65 -13.08 23.61
N THR A 154 -11.68 -13.61 22.96
CA THR A 154 -12.74 -14.37 23.62
C THR A 154 -12.89 -15.70 22.91
N HIS A 155 -12.76 -16.82 23.63
CA HIS A 155 -12.75 -18.16 23.03
C HIS A 155 -11.72 -18.26 21.88
N ALA A 156 -10.50 -17.76 22.08
CA ALA A 156 -9.45 -17.88 21.06
C ALA A 156 -8.58 -19.12 21.32
N THR A 157 -8.11 -19.79 20.28
CA THR A 157 -7.11 -20.87 20.36
C THR A 157 -5.87 -20.45 19.56
N ILE A 158 -4.78 -20.10 20.24
CA ILE A 158 -3.53 -19.65 19.62
C ILE A 158 -2.43 -20.67 19.92
N VAL A 159 -2.13 -21.53 18.95
CA VAL A 159 -1.26 -22.69 19.17
C VAL A 159 -0.36 -23.01 18.00
N LYS A 160 0.80 -23.63 18.24
CA LYS A 160 1.70 -24.08 17.17
C LYS A 160 2.09 -22.97 16.19
N ASN A 161 2.25 -21.74 16.68
CA ASN A 161 2.85 -20.65 15.91
C ASN A 161 4.35 -20.56 16.23
N PHE A 162 5.13 -20.00 15.31
CA PHE A 162 6.59 -20.11 15.31
C PHE A 162 7.26 -18.78 15.04
N LEU A 163 8.52 -18.70 15.46
CA LEU A 163 9.34 -17.50 15.31
C LEU A 163 10.48 -17.72 14.32
N GLY A 164 10.80 -16.67 13.58
CA GLY A 164 11.98 -16.58 12.76
C GLY A 164 13.25 -16.53 13.59
N VAL A 165 14.29 -17.17 13.07
CA VAL A 165 15.61 -17.22 13.71
C VAL A 165 16.40 -15.92 13.51
N ALA A 166 17.43 -15.74 14.32
CA ALA A 166 18.42 -14.69 14.11
C ALA A 166 19.13 -14.88 12.76
N GLY A 167 19.36 -13.78 12.05
CA GLY A 167 20.24 -13.79 10.90
C GLY A 167 21.68 -14.06 11.33
N PRO A 168 22.48 -14.81 10.55
CA PRO A 168 23.89 -14.99 10.82
C PRO A 168 24.64 -13.66 10.64
N GLY A 169 25.71 -13.45 11.39
CA GLY A 169 26.60 -12.34 11.15
C GLY A 169 27.48 -12.57 9.92
N GLY A 170 27.92 -11.48 9.30
CA GLY A 170 28.83 -11.52 8.16
C GLY A 170 30.26 -11.85 8.58
N GLY A 171 30.94 -12.65 7.77
CA GLY A 171 32.36 -12.97 7.94
C GLY A 171 33.29 -11.88 7.42
N SER A 172 34.51 -11.81 7.94
CA SER A 172 35.61 -10.97 7.44
C SER A 172 36.97 -11.54 7.86
N ALA A 173 38.03 -11.14 7.16
CA ALA A 173 39.43 -11.47 7.51
C ALA A 173 39.82 -10.97 8.91
N ASN A 174 39.16 -9.92 9.42
CA ASN A 174 39.35 -9.37 10.77
C ASN A 174 38.26 -9.79 11.78
N GLY A 175 37.57 -10.91 11.50
CA GLY A 175 36.60 -11.51 12.41
C GLY A 175 35.15 -11.38 11.95
N SER A 176 34.36 -12.41 12.28
CA SER A 176 32.92 -12.45 12.01
C SER A 176 32.16 -11.58 13.00
N ALA A 177 31.20 -10.80 12.52
CA ALA A 177 30.24 -10.18 13.42
C ALA A 177 29.30 -11.23 14.02
N GLY A 178 28.77 -10.94 15.21
CA GLY A 178 27.83 -11.82 15.88
C GLY A 178 26.50 -11.94 15.11
N PRO A 179 25.73 -13.01 15.37
CA PRO A 179 24.38 -13.13 14.83
C PRO A 179 23.49 -11.99 15.34
N GLY A 180 22.34 -11.84 14.68
CA GLY A 180 21.24 -11.06 15.23
C GLY A 180 20.66 -11.71 16.47
N VAL A 181 19.44 -11.32 16.81
CA VAL A 181 18.71 -11.93 17.93
C VAL A 181 17.46 -12.60 17.39
N ARG A 182 17.08 -13.72 18.01
CA ARG A 182 15.85 -14.43 17.66
C ARG A 182 14.62 -13.57 17.94
N GLY A 183 13.53 -13.81 17.21
CA GLY A 183 12.22 -13.27 17.55
C GLY A 183 11.74 -13.69 18.94
N VAL A 184 10.74 -13.01 19.49
CA VAL A 184 10.09 -13.33 20.77
C VAL A 184 8.57 -13.46 20.63
N GLY A 185 7.94 -14.18 21.57
CA GLY A 185 6.48 -14.32 21.67
C GLY A 185 5.91 -15.09 20.49
N ALA A 186 6.09 -16.40 20.49
CA ALA A 186 5.65 -17.24 19.37
C ALA A 186 4.11 -17.27 19.27
N GLY A 187 3.39 -17.20 20.39
CA GLY A 187 1.95 -17.03 20.38
C GLY A 187 1.59 -15.57 20.17
N ILE A 188 1.76 -14.75 21.21
CA ILE A 188 1.47 -13.31 21.22
C ILE A 188 2.72 -12.54 21.66
N ALA A 189 3.07 -11.50 20.92
CA ALA A 189 4.04 -10.51 21.34
C ALA A 189 3.38 -9.13 21.46
N VAL A 190 3.67 -8.43 22.55
CA VAL A 190 3.21 -7.05 22.80
C VAL A 190 4.41 -6.13 22.93
N GLY A 191 4.25 -4.92 22.38
CA GLY A 191 5.33 -3.95 22.32
C GLY A 191 6.51 -4.51 21.50
N GLY A 192 7.71 -4.01 21.76
CA GLY A 192 8.90 -4.65 21.19
C GLY A 192 10.18 -3.86 21.35
N ARG A 193 11.24 -4.40 20.74
CA ARG A 193 12.57 -3.78 20.59
C ARG A 193 12.54 -2.40 19.91
N TYR A 194 11.43 -2.06 19.27
CA TYR A 194 11.31 -0.96 18.31
C TYR A 194 10.24 0.07 18.69
N ASN A 195 9.36 -0.25 19.65
CA ASN A 195 8.39 0.69 20.21
C ASN A 195 8.23 0.41 21.72
N PRO A 196 8.51 1.41 22.59
CA PRO A 196 8.34 1.25 24.03
C PRO A 196 6.87 1.25 24.48
N SER A 197 5.91 1.66 23.64
CA SER A 197 4.49 1.51 23.94
C SER A 197 3.96 0.19 23.39
N GLY A 198 3.31 -0.59 24.27
CA GLY A 198 2.56 -1.79 23.92
C GLY A 198 1.05 -1.58 23.94
N ALA A 199 0.36 -2.48 23.24
CA ALA A 199 -1.10 -2.57 23.18
C ALA A 199 -1.65 -3.40 24.35
N GLY A 200 -2.85 -3.08 24.85
CA GLY A 200 -3.52 -3.93 25.84
C GLY A 200 -4.07 -5.20 25.19
N VAL A 201 -3.71 -6.37 25.71
CA VAL A 201 -4.22 -7.69 25.30
C VAL A 201 -5.09 -8.26 26.42
N TYR A 202 -6.37 -8.42 26.15
CA TYR A 202 -7.38 -8.88 27.09
C TYR A 202 -7.82 -10.28 26.68
N LEU A 203 -7.71 -11.24 27.59
CA LEU A 203 -8.01 -12.63 27.31
C LEU A 203 -9.16 -13.09 28.18
N LYS A 204 -10.16 -13.71 27.58
CA LYS A 204 -11.25 -14.39 28.24
C LYS A 204 -11.48 -15.74 27.60
N ASN A 205 -11.64 -16.79 28.41
CA ASN A 205 -11.98 -18.13 27.94
C ASN A 205 -11.06 -18.63 26.81
N SER A 206 -9.81 -18.18 26.78
CA SER A 206 -8.90 -18.34 25.64
C SER A 206 -7.72 -19.25 25.97
N LEU A 207 -7.29 -19.99 24.97
CA LEU A 207 -6.23 -20.99 25.05
C LEU A 207 -5.01 -20.52 24.26
N ILE A 208 -3.86 -20.44 24.93
CA ILE A 208 -2.57 -20.14 24.28
C ILE A 208 -1.57 -21.24 24.66
N SER A 209 -1.26 -22.12 23.73
CA SER A 209 -0.45 -23.29 24.04
C SER A 209 0.49 -23.70 22.92
N ALA A 210 1.60 -24.32 23.29
CA ALA A 210 2.49 -24.97 22.35
C ALA A 210 2.95 -24.10 21.18
N ASN A 211 3.18 -22.81 21.45
CA ASN A 211 3.83 -21.93 20.48
C ASN A 211 5.35 -22.00 20.66
N GLY A 212 6.10 -21.87 19.57
CA GLY A 212 7.56 -21.78 19.61
C GLY A 212 8.26 -23.13 19.82
N PHE A 213 7.72 -24.25 19.35
CA PHE A 213 8.34 -25.56 19.54
C PHE A 213 9.66 -25.81 18.75
N SER A 214 10.52 -24.80 18.57
CA SER A 214 11.87 -24.94 17.97
C SER A 214 12.96 -25.38 18.98
N GLY A 215 12.59 -25.58 20.24
CA GLY A 215 13.49 -26.07 21.30
C GLY A 215 14.25 -25.00 22.07
N ASN A 216 13.86 -23.71 21.98
CA ASN A 216 14.51 -22.62 22.72
C ASN A 216 13.55 -21.92 23.70
N PRO A 217 13.41 -22.43 24.94
CA PRO A 217 12.39 -21.98 25.91
C PRO A 217 12.56 -20.53 26.35
N THR A 218 13.70 -19.89 26.08
CA THR A 218 13.95 -18.50 26.43
C THR A 218 13.19 -17.52 25.53
N PHE A 219 13.07 -17.83 24.24
CA PHE A 219 12.49 -16.93 23.22
C PHE A 219 11.13 -17.40 22.71
N ASP A 220 10.91 -18.70 22.74
CA ASP A 220 9.71 -19.39 22.24
C ASP A 220 8.53 -19.35 23.20
N LYS A 221 8.37 -18.25 23.93
CA LYS A 221 7.29 -18.12 24.90
C LYS A 221 5.94 -17.97 24.22
N ASN A 222 4.89 -18.46 24.89
CA ASN A 222 3.52 -18.24 24.46
C ASN A 222 3.16 -16.75 24.40
N CYS A 223 3.55 -16.00 25.42
CA CYS A 223 3.44 -14.55 25.45
C CYS A 223 4.80 -13.90 25.65
N SER A 224 5.00 -12.72 25.06
CA SER A 224 6.17 -11.90 25.34
C SER A 224 5.76 -10.45 25.49
N GLN A 225 6.28 -9.81 26.54
CA GLN A 225 6.29 -8.36 26.73
C GLN A 225 7.74 -7.90 26.78
N PHE A 226 8.11 -6.90 25.98
CA PHE A 226 9.52 -6.52 25.82
C PHE A 226 10.03 -5.63 26.96
N GLN A 227 9.18 -4.86 27.64
CA GLN A 227 9.54 -4.04 28.79
C GLN A 227 8.46 -4.19 29.88
N PRO A 228 8.81 -4.45 31.14
CA PRO A 228 7.86 -4.29 32.24
C PRO A 228 7.55 -2.80 32.39
N VAL A 229 6.40 -2.36 31.88
CA VAL A 229 5.86 -1.04 32.20
C VAL A 229 5.39 -1.09 33.65
N THR A 230 6.11 -0.41 34.55
CA THR A 230 5.80 -0.39 35.99
C THR A 230 4.44 0.24 36.32
N SER A 231 3.77 0.82 35.34
CA SER A 231 2.48 1.51 35.46
C SER A 231 1.32 0.82 34.74
N TYR A 232 1.55 -0.27 33.99
CA TYR A 232 0.51 -0.87 33.15
C TYR A 232 0.74 -2.36 32.87
N GLN A 233 -0.30 -3.18 32.95
CA GLN A 233 -0.25 -4.59 32.54
C GLN A 233 -0.71 -4.72 31.09
N GLU A 234 0.19 -5.18 30.22
CA GLU A 234 -0.11 -5.39 28.79
C GLU A 234 -0.97 -6.63 28.54
N PHE A 235 -0.91 -7.63 29.43
CA PHE A 235 -1.76 -8.81 29.39
C PHE A 235 -2.74 -8.78 30.57
N VAL A 236 -4.03 -8.80 30.26
CA VAL A 236 -5.10 -8.68 31.24
C VAL A 236 -5.95 -9.95 31.23
N ASP A 237 -6.03 -10.59 32.39
CA ASP A 237 -6.89 -11.75 32.61
C ASP A 237 -8.33 -11.33 32.84
N GLN A 238 -9.24 -11.74 31.95
CA GLN A 238 -10.69 -11.56 32.11
C GLN A 238 -11.40 -12.88 32.48
N GLY A 239 -10.64 -13.91 32.83
CA GLY A 239 -11.14 -15.17 33.40
C GLY A 239 -11.05 -16.35 32.46
N SER A 240 -10.89 -17.53 33.08
CA SER A 240 -10.94 -18.88 32.46
C SER A 240 -10.02 -19.06 31.26
N ASN A 241 -8.83 -18.48 31.31
CA ASN A 241 -7.81 -18.70 30.28
C ASN A 241 -6.96 -19.93 30.61
N LEU A 242 -6.38 -20.54 29.58
CA LEU A 242 -5.44 -21.65 29.73
C LEU A 242 -4.19 -21.37 28.89
N SER A 243 -3.03 -21.36 29.54
CA SER A 243 -1.74 -21.20 28.89
C SER A 243 -0.77 -22.31 29.28
N TYR A 244 -0.20 -22.99 28.29
CA TYR A 244 0.73 -24.09 28.52
C TYR A 244 1.91 -24.05 27.54
N PRO A 245 3.16 -24.27 27.97
CA PRO A 245 3.57 -24.64 29.32
C PRO A 245 3.74 -23.45 30.28
N LEU A 246 4.05 -23.73 31.54
CA LEU A 246 4.52 -22.73 32.51
C LEU A 246 5.95 -22.29 32.14
N ASP A 247 6.05 -21.41 31.16
CA ASP A 247 7.30 -20.88 30.58
C ASP A 247 7.73 -19.53 31.19
N GLY A 248 7.06 -19.08 32.25
CA GLY A 248 7.28 -17.77 32.85
C GLY A 248 6.98 -16.63 31.86
N SER A 249 6.04 -16.84 30.95
CA SER A 249 5.48 -15.80 30.10
C SER A 249 4.38 -15.01 30.83
N PRO A 250 4.05 -13.79 30.40
CA PRO A 250 2.98 -12.99 30.99
C PRO A 250 1.57 -13.44 30.57
N CYS A 251 1.39 -14.59 29.90
CA CYS A 251 0.05 -15.05 29.54
C CYS A 251 -0.79 -15.33 30.80
N PRO A 252 -2.04 -14.90 30.85
CA PRO A 252 -3.00 -15.40 31.82
C PRO A 252 -3.22 -16.92 31.73
N GLY A 253 -3.56 -17.54 32.86
CA GLY A 253 -3.95 -18.96 32.90
C GLY A 253 -2.80 -19.97 32.76
N GLN A 254 -1.56 -19.59 33.10
CA GLN A 254 -0.41 -20.51 33.00
C GLN A 254 -0.61 -21.79 33.83
N THR A 255 -0.30 -22.93 33.23
CA THR A 255 -0.37 -24.26 33.84
C THR A 255 0.74 -25.18 33.34
N ASN A 256 1.06 -26.20 34.14
CA ASN A 256 1.96 -27.30 33.75
C ASN A 256 1.22 -28.50 33.14
N VAL A 257 -0.09 -28.40 32.98
CA VAL A 257 -0.91 -29.46 32.37
C VAL A 257 -1.06 -29.17 30.89
N ASP A 258 -0.62 -30.11 30.04
CA ASP A 258 -0.85 -30.02 28.60
C ASP A 258 -2.36 -30.04 28.33
N PRO A 259 -2.90 -29.07 27.56
CA PRO A 259 -4.29 -29.12 27.14
C PRO A 259 -4.62 -30.26 26.19
N ASP A 260 -3.67 -31.11 25.78
CA ASP A 260 -3.88 -32.30 24.95
C ASP A 260 -4.80 -32.02 23.76
N LEU A 261 -4.27 -31.21 22.85
CA LEU A 261 -5.04 -30.71 21.71
C LEU A 261 -4.85 -31.58 20.47
N GLY A 262 -5.95 -31.83 19.77
CA GLY A 262 -5.94 -32.52 18.48
C GLY A 262 -5.25 -31.71 17.35
N PRO A 263 -5.25 -32.26 16.12
CA PRO A 263 -4.87 -31.50 14.94
C PRO A 263 -5.93 -30.46 14.56
N LEU A 264 -5.56 -29.48 13.73
CA LEU A 264 -6.52 -28.59 13.08
C LEU A 264 -7.38 -29.42 12.10
N GLY A 265 -8.68 -29.48 12.33
CA GLY A 265 -9.61 -30.33 11.58
C GLY A 265 -10.90 -29.63 11.23
N ASP A 266 -11.64 -30.19 10.28
CA ASP A 266 -13.06 -29.89 10.12
C ASP A 266 -13.82 -30.73 11.15
N ASN A 267 -14.38 -30.07 12.16
CA ASN A 267 -15.04 -30.73 13.29
C ASN A 267 -16.56 -30.56 13.27
N GLY A 268 -17.15 -30.15 12.14
CA GLY A 268 -18.60 -30.02 11.98
C GLY A 268 -19.16 -28.64 12.30
N GLY A 269 -18.36 -27.58 12.17
CA GLY A 269 -18.75 -26.18 12.33
C GLY A 269 -18.35 -25.31 11.13
N PRO A 270 -18.57 -23.98 11.18
CA PRO A 270 -18.23 -23.08 10.07
C PRO A 270 -16.74 -22.92 9.81
N THR A 271 -15.91 -23.33 10.77
CA THR A 271 -14.46 -23.20 10.67
C THR A 271 -13.75 -24.46 11.08
N ARG A 272 -12.50 -24.55 10.60
CA ARG A 272 -11.59 -25.56 11.10
C ARG A 272 -11.13 -25.17 12.49
N THR A 273 -11.37 -26.04 13.45
CA THR A 273 -11.02 -25.83 14.86
C THR A 273 -10.02 -26.87 15.32
N ILE A 274 -9.44 -26.63 16.50
CA ILE A 274 -8.60 -27.60 17.19
C ILE A 274 -9.39 -28.04 18.41
N LEU A 275 -9.84 -29.30 18.42
CA LEU A 275 -10.59 -29.85 19.55
C LEU A 275 -9.62 -30.25 20.69
N PRO A 276 -10.00 -29.98 21.94
CA PRO A 276 -9.39 -30.68 23.07
C PRO A 276 -9.71 -32.17 23.02
N GLN A 277 -8.72 -33.01 23.34
CA GLN A 277 -8.89 -34.46 23.46
C GLN A 277 -9.55 -34.84 24.80
N PRO A 278 -10.12 -36.06 24.92
CA PRO A 278 -10.68 -36.53 26.19
C PRO A 278 -9.69 -36.41 27.35
N GLY A 279 -10.09 -35.75 28.44
CA GLY A 279 -9.25 -35.51 29.61
C GLY A 279 -8.44 -34.21 29.58
N SER A 280 -8.52 -33.45 28.48
CA SER A 280 -7.94 -32.10 28.38
C SER A 280 -8.42 -31.17 29.49
N ALA A 281 -7.49 -30.40 30.06
CA ALA A 281 -7.80 -29.33 31.02
C ALA A 281 -8.58 -28.15 30.41
N ALA A 282 -8.70 -28.09 29.07
CA ALA A 282 -9.54 -27.11 28.40
C ALA A 282 -11.02 -27.52 28.41
N ILE A 283 -11.32 -28.82 28.56
CA ILE A 283 -12.71 -29.30 28.63
C ILE A 283 -13.31 -28.86 29.97
N GLY A 284 -14.45 -28.19 29.90
CA GLY A 284 -15.15 -27.67 31.07
C GLY A 284 -14.40 -26.62 31.89
N GLY A 285 -13.33 -26.03 31.33
CA GLY A 285 -12.48 -25.08 32.04
C GLY A 285 -13.13 -23.71 32.27
N VAL A 286 -14.28 -23.42 31.65
CA VAL A 286 -15.06 -22.21 31.88
C VAL A 286 -16.23 -22.52 32.82
N PRO A 287 -16.27 -21.94 34.05
CA PRO A 287 -17.33 -22.18 35.01
C PRO A 287 -18.72 -21.81 34.48
N LEU A 288 -19.76 -22.52 34.92
CA LEU A 288 -21.15 -22.32 34.48
C LEU A 288 -21.61 -20.84 34.54
N GLY A 289 -21.29 -20.12 35.62
CA GLY A 289 -21.66 -18.71 35.76
C GLY A 289 -20.94 -17.75 34.79
N SER A 290 -19.86 -18.21 34.14
CA SER A 290 -19.09 -17.48 33.12
C SER A 290 -19.25 -18.05 31.71
N CYS A 291 -19.99 -19.15 31.57
CA CYS A 291 -20.38 -19.80 30.32
C CYS A 291 -21.58 -19.04 29.74
N THR A 292 -21.30 -17.96 29.01
CA THR A 292 -22.32 -17.07 28.43
C THR A 292 -22.78 -17.51 27.03
N VAL A 293 -22.31 -18.64 26.55
CA VAL A 293 -22.64 -19.18 25.23
C VAL A 293 -23.69 -20.29 25.34
N THR A 294 -24.52 -20.44 24.31
CA THR A 294 -25.63 -21.42 24.28
C THR A 294 -25.36 -22.62 23.37
N THR A 295 -24.36 -22.54 22.50
CA THR A 295 -23.92 -23.63 21.63
C THR A 295 -22.41 -23.56 21.41
N ASP A 296 -21.81 -24.64 20.90
CA ASP A 296 -20.47 -24.62 20.32
C ASP A 296 -20.51 -24.36 18.81
N GLN A 297 -19.35 -24.22 18.17
CA GLN A 297 -19.27 -24.00 16.72
C GLN A 297 -19.86 -25.16 15.88
N ARG A 298 -20.10 -26.33 16.48
CA ARG A 298 -20.70 -27.52 15.84
C ARG A 298 -22.22 -27.55 16.01
N GLY A 299 -22.80 -26.57 16.71
CA GLY A 299 -24.21 -26.51 17.05
C GLY A 299 -24.60 -27.39 18.23
N ASN A 300 -23.64 -27.97 18.96
CA ASN A 300 -23.96 -28.73 20.18
C ASN A 300 -24.35 -27.75 21.28
N PRO A 301 -25.41 -28.03 22.06
CA PRO A 301 -25.82 -27.18 23.18
C PRO A 301 -24.70 -26.97 24.20
N ARG A 302 -24.62 -25.74 24.73
CA ARG A 302 -23.76 -25.36 25.85
C ARG A 302 -24.59 -24.73 26.98
N PRO A 303 -24.22 -24.93 28.25
CA PRO A 303 -23.13 -25.78 28.75
C PRO A 303 -23.30 -27.26 28.36
N GLY A 304 -22.19 -27.99 28.24
CA GLY A 304 -22.22 -29.41 27.87
C GLY A 304 -22.86 -30.29 28.95
N SER A 305 -22.82 -31.62 28.78
CA SER A 305 -23.30 -32.58 29.79
C SER A 305 -22.55 -32.52 31.13
N ASP A 306 -21.36 -31.91 31.12
CA ASP A 306 -20.51 -31.60 32.27
C ASP A 306 -20.94 -30.31 33.01
N GLY A 307 -21.90 -29.56 32.47
CA GLY A 307 -22.38 -28.30 33.06
C GLY A 307 -21.42 -27.12 32.85
N SER A 308 -20.49 -27.22 31.90
CA SER A 308 -19.47 -26.19 31.64
C SER A 308 -19.29 -25.88 30.15
N CYS A 309 -18.54 -24.80 29.90
CA CYS A 309 -18.04 -24.45 28.57
C CYS A 309 -16.55 -24.81 28.49
N ASP A 310 -16.07 -25.15 27.30
CA ASP A 310 -14.67 -25.42 27.06
C ASP A 310 -13.90 -24.12 26.84
N ILE A 311 -12.60 -24.12 27.16
CA ILE A 311 -11.70 -23.00 26.88
C ILE A 311 -11.25 -23.10 25.42
N GLY A 312 -11.23 -21.96 24.72
CA GLY A 312 -10.73 -21.83 23.36
C GLY A 312 -11.82 -21.79 22.28
N ALA A 313 -11.39 -21.79 21.03
CA ALA A 313 -12.20 -21.53 19.85
C ALA A 313 -13.13 -22.67 19.44
N VAL A 314 -13.56 -23.52 20.36
CA VAL A 314 -14.63 -24.49 20.09
C VAL A 314 -16.00 -23.90 20.40
N GLU A 315 -16.06 -22.95 21.33
CA GLU A 315 -17.29 -22.30 21.77
C GLU A 315 -17.72 -21.17 20.83
N THR A 316 -19.02 -20.85 20.82
CA THR A 316 -19.56 -19.71 20.07
C THR A 316 -20.76 -19.10 20.78
N ASP A 317 -20.85 -17.77 20.84
CA ASP A 317 -21.97 -17.05 21.45
C ASP A 317 -23.28 -17.12 20.64
N GLY A 318 -23.40 -18.09 19.73
CA GLY A 318 -24.49 -18.18 18.78
C GLY A 318 -24.46 -17.08 17.72
N SER A 319 -23.34 -16.33 17.59
CA SER A 319 -23.15 -15.41 16.46
C SER A 319 -23.24 -16.21 15.17
N THR A 320 -24.32 -15.95 14.45
CA THR A 320 -24.77 -16.67 13.26
C THR A 320 -23.60 -16.89 12.31
N THR A 321 -23.42 -18.12 11.83
CA THR A 321 -22.66 -18.38 10.62
C THR A 321 -23.20 -17.49 9.51
N LEU A 322 -22.50 -16.38 9.26
CA LEU A 322 -22.89 -15.45 8.22
C LEU A 322 -22.80 -16.18 6.89
N THR A 323 -23.84 -16.07 6.08
CA THR A 323 -23.81 -16.60 4.73
C THR A 323 -22.71 -15.87 3.96
N PRO A 324 -21.68 -16.56 3.46
CA PRO A 324 -20.60 -15.91 2.71
C PRO A 324 -21.19 -15.24 1.47
N THR A 325 -20.69 -14.04 1.14
CA THR A 325 -21.12 -13.32 -0.06
C THR A 325 -19.97 -13.10 -1.01
N THR A 326 -20.31 -12.93 -2.29
CA THR A 326 -19.42 -12.43 -3.34
C THR A 326 -19.98 -11.13 -3.88
N THR A 327 -19.14 -10.12 -4.07
CA THR A 327 -19.52 -8.86 -4.71
C THR A 327 -18.91 -8.79 -6.11
N SER A 328 -19.72 -8.61 -7.14
CA SER A 328 -19.27 -8.32 -8.51
C SER A 328 -19.46 -6.85 -8.85
N LEU A 329 -18.54 -6.27 -9.62
CA LEU A 329 -18.56 -4.87 -10.03
C LEU A 329 -18.52 -4.73 -11.55
N VAL A 330 -19.37 -3.86 -12.10
CA VAL A 330 -19.34 -3.45 -13.52
C VAL A 330 -19.44 -1.93 -13.66
N SER A 331 -18.84 -1.38 -14.72
CA SER A 331 -18.98 0.02 -15.13
C SER A 331 -19.84 0.13 -16.38
N SER A 332 -20.64 1.19 -16.48
CA SER A 332 -21.46 1.49 -17.66
C SER A 332 -20.64 1.89 -18.87
N LEU A 333 -19.39 2.36 -18.70
CA LEU A 333 -18.56 2.85 -19.78
C LEU A 333 -17.05 2.76 -19.46
N ASN A 334 -16.31 2.03 -20.28
CA ASN A 334 -14.85 1.95 -20.19
C ASN A 334 -14.23 1.70 -21.58
N PRO A 335 -13.34 2.57 -22.10
CA PRO A 335 -12.85 3.80 -21.48
C PRO A 335 -13.88 4.95 -21.50
N SER A 336 -13.80 5.85 -20.52
CA SER A 336 -14.54 7.12 -20.48
C SER A 336 -13.61 8.31 -20.80
N THR A 337 -14.12 9.54 -20.89
CA THR A 337 -13.30 10.77 -20.95
C THR A 337 -13.42 11.59 -19.68
N VAL A 338 -12.43 12.45 -19.39
CA VAL A 338 -12.47 13.37 -18.23
C VAL A 338 -13.80 14.13 -18.16
N GLY A 339 -14.45 14.09 -16.99
CA GLY A 339 -15.74 14.72 -16.73
C GLY A 339 -16.97 13.98 -17.30
N GLN A 340 -16.77 12.88 -18.02
CA GLN A 340 -17.88 12.03 -18.48
C GLN A 340 -18.43 11.21 -17.31
N GLN A 341 -19.75 11.20 -17.16
CA GLN A 341 -20.41 10.41 -16.14
C GLN A 341 -20.31 8.91 -16.47
N VAL A 342 -19.94 8.12 -15.47
CA VAL A 342 -19.99 6.65 -15.49
C VAL A 342 -20.84 6.17 -14.32
N THR A 343 -21.55 5.06 -14.49
CA THR A 343 -22.31 4.40 -13.43
C THR A 343 -21.65 3.07 -13.10
N PHE A 344 -21.27 2.90 -11.84
CA PHE A 344 -20.81 1.64 -11.29
C PHE A 344 -21.98 0.89 -10.68
N THR A 345 -22.04 -0.41 -10.93
CA THR A 345 -23.04 -1.33 -10.35
C THR A 345 -22.32 -2.46 -9.63
N ALA A 346 -22.55 -2.54 -8.32
CA ALA A 346 -22.15 -3.66 -7.49
C ALA A 346 -23.34 -4.61 -7.32
N THR A 347 -23.10 -5.92 -7.42
CA THR A 347 -24.09 -6.97 -7.14
C THR A 347 -23.52 -7.94 -6.13
N VAL A 348 -24.23 -8.15 -5.02
CA VAL A 348 -23.87 -9.06 -3.93
C VAL A 348 -24.69 -10.34 -4.05
N SER A 349 -24.01 -11.49 -3.99
CA SER A 349 -24.64 -12.82 -4.09
C SER A 349 -24.15 -13.74 -2.96
N PRO A 350 -25.01 -14.55 -2.32
CA PRO A 350 -26.48 -14.50 -2.42
C PRO A 350 -27.02 -13.12 -1.97
N PRO A 351 -28.17 -12.67 -2.51
CA PRO A 351 -28.65 -11.31 -2.29
C PRO A 351 -29.02 -11.09 -0.83
N PRO A 352 -28.31 -10.21 -0.09
CA PRO A 352 -28.59 -9.98 1.31
C PRO A 352 -29.84 -9.10 1.49
N SER A 353 -30.51 -9.26 2.63
CA SER A 353 -31.68 -8.43 2.98
C SER A 353 -31.33 -7.00 3.41
N SER A 354 -30.06 -6.73 3.75
CA SER A 354 -29.57 -5.42 4.20
C SER A 354 -28.05 -5.31 4.10
N GLY A 355 -27.49 -4.21 4.61
CA GLY A 355 -26.06 -3.87 4.56
C GLY A 355 -25.77 -2.80 3.51
N THR A 356 -24.55 -2.29 3.49
CA THR A 356 -24.17 -1.16 2.66
C THR A 356 -23.04 -1.52 1.70
N VAL A 357 -22.99 -0.80 0.58
CA VAL A 357 -21.90 -0.84 -0.38
C VAL A 357 -21.29 0.55 -0.54
N ALA A 358 -19.96 0.60 -0.65
CA ALA A 358 -19.21 1.78 -1.07
C ALA A 358 -18.31 1.44 -2.26
N PHE A 359 -18.00 2.43 -3.10
CA PHE A 359 -16.98 2.30 -4.15
C PHE A 359 -15.70 3.04 -3.75
N SER A 360 -14.56 2.40 -3.99
CA SER A 360 -13.23 2.92 -3.69
C SER A 360 -12.36 2.93 -4.94
N ASP A 361 -11.47 3.92 -5.05
CA ASP A 361 -10.45 4.09 -6.08
C ASP A 361 -9.09 4.07 -5.41
N GLY A 362 -8.33 2.99 -5.58
CA GLY A 362 -7.02 2.82 -4.95
C GLY A 362 -7.05 2.94 -3.41
N GLY A 363 -8.18 2.61 -2.78
CA GLY A 363 -8.38 2.74 -1.33
C GLY A 363 -9.07 4.04 -0.87
N THR A 364 -9.25 5.03 -1.74
CA THR A 364 -9.97 6.28 -1.43
C THR A 364 -11.42 6.19 -1.90
N THR A 365 -12.38 6.54 -1.03
CA THR A 365 -13.80 6.59 -1.40
C THR A 365 -14.03 7.46 -2.63
N VAL A 366 -14.69 6.89 -3.65
CA VAL A 366 -15.06 7.61 -4.85
C VAL A 366 -16.06 8.72 -4.51
N ALA A 367 -15.81 9.94 -4.98
CA ALA A 367 -16.66 11.08 -4.69
C ALA A 367 -18.13 10.82 -5.11
N GLY A 368 -19.05 11.01 -4.16
CA GLY A 368 -20.48 10.74 -4.32
C GLY A 368 -20.88 9.26 -4.18
N CYS A 369 -19.92 8.36 -3.99
CA CYS A 369 -20.13 6.91 -3.93
C CYS A 369 -19.69 6.30 -2.58
N GLY A 370 -19.90 7.06 -1.50
CA GLY A 370 -19.71 6.58 -0.14
C GLY A 370 -20.70 5.48 0.25
N SER A 371 -20.51 4.92 1.45
CA SER A 371 -21.31 3.82 1.99
C SER A 371 -22.81 4.14 1.97
N ALA A 372 -23.59 3.33 1.24
CA ALA A 372 -25.04 3.45 1.17
C ALA A 372 -25.72 2.07 1.05
N ALA A 373 -26.98 1.99 1.47
CA ALA A 373 -27.71 0.73 1.56
C ALA A 373 -27.90 0.04 0.20
N LEU A 374 -27.85 -1.30 0.21
CA LEU A 374 -28.23 -2.11 -0.94
C LEU A 374 -29.72 -1.91 -1.29
N LYS A 375 -30.01 -1.92 -2.60
CA LYS A 375 -31.37 -2.03 -3.12
C LYS A 375 -31.84 -3.49 -3.03
N PRO A 376 -33.17 -3.74 -3.03
CA PRO A 376 -33.71 -5.09 -3.14
C PRO A 376 -33.07 -5.87 -4.30
N GLY A 377 -32.71 -7.13 -4.05
CA GLY A 377 -31.96 -7.96 -5.01
C GLY A 377 -30.44 -7.87 -4.90
N GLY A 378 -29.90 -7.21 -3.86
CA GLY A 378 -28.47 -7.20 -3.56
C GLY A 378 -27.65 -6.28 -4.47
N GLN A 379 -28.24 -5.25 -5.06
CA GLN A 379 -27.53 -4.32 -5.94
C GLN A 379 -27.33 -2.94 -5.32
N PHE A 380 -26.20 -2.31 -5.63
CA PHE A 380 -25.95 -0.90 -5.39
C PHE A 380 -25.39 -0.24 -6.65
N THR A 381 -25.88 0.97 -6.95
CA THR A 381 -25.48 1.73 -8.14
C THR A 381 -25.04 3.12 -7.74
N CYS A 382 -23.90 3.58 -8.24
CA CYS A 382 -23.45 4.95 -8.07
C CYS A 382 -22.98 5.57 -9.39
N SER A 383 -23.37 6.82 -9.65
CA SER A 383 -22.90 7.59 -10.80
C SER A 383 -21.88 8.63 -10.36
N THR A 384 -20.74 8.67 -11.05
CA THR A 384 -19.65 9.61 -10.76
C THR A 384 -18.95 10.06 -12.05
N SER A 385 -18.01 10.99 -11.94
CA SER A 385 -17.15 11.42 -13.05
C SER A 385 -15.75 11.73 -12.53
N PHE A 386 -14.72 11.39 -13.30
CA PHE A 386 -13.34 11.60 -12.91
C PHE A 386 -12.77 12.92 -13.45
N PRO A 387 -12.09 13.73 -12.60
CA PRO A 387 -11.55 15.03 -13.01
C PRO A 387 -10.22 14.94 -13.76
N THR A 388 -9.55 13.79 -13.70
CA THR A 388 -8.22 13.54 -14.27
C THR A 388 -8.24 12.33 -15.19
N ALA A 389 -7.37 12.34 -16.20
CA ALA A 389 -7.14 11.18 -17.04
C ALA A 389 -6.19 10.21 -16.34
N GLY A 390 -6.34 8.91 -16.59
CA GLY A 390 -5.55 7.86 -15.97
C GLY A 390 -6.34 6.55 -15.85
N THR A 391 -5.70 5.55 -15.27
CA THR A 391 -6.37 4.33 -14.81
C THR A 391 -6.77 4.53 -13.36
N HIS A 392 -8.04 4.29 -13.06
CA HIS A 392 -8.61 4.29 -11.71
C HIS A 392 -8.92 2.85 -11.30
N GLU A 393 -8.41 2.42 -10.16
CA GLU A 393 -8.49 1.03 -9.68
C GLU A 393 -9.73 0.88 -8.78
N ILE A 394 -10.89 0.65 -9.40
CA ILE A 394 -12.18 0.72 -8.71
C ILE A 394 -12.56 -0.64 -8.11
N PHE A 395 -12.94 -0.67 -6.84
CA PHE A 395 -13.55 -1.86 -6.24
C PHE A 395 -14.75 -1.49 -5.35
N ALA A 396 -15.65 -2.45 -5.16
CA ALA A 396 -16.83 -2.33 -4.31
C ALA A 396 -16.63 -3.08 -3.00
N LEU A 397 -16.99 -2.45 -1.88
CA LEU A 397 -16.95 -3.05 -0.54
C LEU A 397 -18.37 -3.20 -0.01
N TYR A 398 -18.83 -4.44 0.18
CA TYR A 398 -20.04 -4.76 0.91
C TYR A 398 -19.72 -5.01 2.38
N THR A 399 -20.41 -4.33 3.30
CA THR A 399 -20.11 -4.41 4.75
C THR A 399 -20.61 -5.67 5.44
N GLY A 400 -21.51 -6.43 4.80
CA GLY A 400 -22.24 -7.48 5.49
C GLY A 400 -23.39 -6.95 6.35
N ASN A 401 -24.00 -7.87 7.11
CA ASN A 401 -24.99 -7.63 8.16
C ASN A 401 -24.96 -8.83 9.14
N SER A 402 -25.96 -8.95 10.03
CA SER A 402 -26.04 -10.04 11.02
C SER A 402 -26.30 -11.45 10.46
N LEU A 403 -26.59 -11.56 9.16
CA LEU A 403 -26.89 -12.82 8.46
C LEU A 403 -25.95 -13.10 7.27
N PHE A 404 -25.31 -12.07 6.70
CA PHE A 404 -24.46 -12.17 5.50
C PHE A 404 -23.09 -11.54 5.77
N ALA A 405 -22.03 -12.24 5.37
CA ALA A 405 -20.67 -11.75 5.55
C ALA A 405 -20.38 -10.61 4.58
N GLY A 406 -19.55 -9.65 5.00
CA GLY A 406 -19.00 -8.64 4.10
C GLY A 406 -18.15 -9.27 2.99
N SER A 407 -18.04 -8.59 1.86
CA SER A 407 -17.21 -9.04 0.74
C SER A 407 -16.70 -7.87 -0.08
N VAL A 408 -15.61 -8.11 -0.82
CA VAL A 408 -14.99 -7.13 -1.71
C VAL A 408 -15.02 -7.66 -3.14
N SER A 409 -15.27 -6.80 -4.11
CA SER A 409 -15.13 -7.18 -5.52
C SER A 409 -13.67 -7.30 -5.94
N LEU A 410 -13.42 -7.96 -7.07
CA LEU A 410 -12.17 -7.75 -7.80
C LEU A 410 -12.02 -6.27 -8.18
N THR A 411 -10.78 -5.82 -8.31
CA THR A 411 -10.46 -4.50 -8.83
C THR A 411 -10.85 -4.41 -10.31
N TYR A 412 -11.50 -3.30 -10.68
CA TYR A 412 -11.90 -2.95 -12.03
C TYR A 412 -11.14 -1.70 -12.49
N ASP A 413 -10.32 -1.86 -13.52
CA ASP A 413 -9.56 -0.76 -14.11
C ASP A 413 -10.45 0.13 -14.96
N GLN A 414 -10.93 1.23 -14.38
CA GLN A 414 -11.64 2.27 -15.12
C GLN A 414 -10.63 3.18 -15.83
N ILE A 415 -10.56 3.07 -17.16
CA ILE A 415 -9.70 3.92 -17.97
C ILE A 415 -10.43 5.24 -18.27
N VAL A 416 -9.80 6.35 -17.91
CA VAL A 416 -10.28 7.71 -18.19
C VAL A 416 -9.32 8.39 -19.15
N ASN A 417 -9.77 8.59 -20.38
CA ASN A 417 -9.03 9.27 -21.43
C ASN A 417 -9.04 10.79 -21.21
N GLY A 418 -7.93 11.43 -21.58
CA GLY A 418 -7.88 12.90 -21.70
C GLY A 418 -8.87 13.43 -22.75
N PRO A 419 -9.12 14.76 -22.76
CA PRO A 419 -9.97 15.36 -23.76
C PRO A 419 -9.46 15.06 -25.17
N ALA A 420 -10.37 14.75 -26.10
CA ALA A 420 -10.03 14.39 -27.47
C ALA A 420 -9.04 15.38 -28.09
N ALA A 421 -7.97 14.85 -28.70
CA ALA A 421 -6.93 15.65 -29.30
C ALA A 421 -7.49 16.43 -30.52
N LYS A 422 -7.52 17.77 -30.44
CA LYS A 422 -7.94 18.67 -31.52
C LYS A 422 -6.90 19.75 -31.75
N ALA A 423 -6.52 19.96 -33.01
CA ALA A 423 -5.71 21.10 -33.41
C ALA A 423 -6.63 22.29 -33.76
N LYS A 424 -6.17 23.53 -33.52
CA LYS A 424 -6.96 24.74 -33.83
C LYS A 424 -6.06 25.93 -34.10
N ILE A 425 -6.08 26.49 -35.31
CA ILE A 425 -5.47 27.79 -35.60
C ILE A 425 -6.30 28.87 -34.93
N SER A 426 -5.94 29.20 -33.69
CA SER A 426 -6.71 30.09 -32.82
C SER A 426 -6.42 31.56 -33.10
N LYS A 427 -5.18 31.88 -33.47
CA LYS A 427 -4.75 33.25 -33.79
C LYS A 427 -3.87 33.27 -35.03
N ASN A 428 -4.06 34.31 -35.82
CA ASN A 428 -3.11 34.78 -36.83
C ASN A 428 -2.98 36.28 -36.57
N THR A 429 -1.78 36.74 -36.25
CA THR A 429 -1.51 38.18 -36.07
C THR A 429 -0.37 38.56 -36.99
N VAL A 430 -0.45 39.74 -37.60
CA VAL A 430 0.53 40.17 -38.58
C VAL A 430 1.09 41.51 -38.13
N ILE A 431 2.41 41.65 -38.20
CA ILE A 431 3.12 42.90 -37.95
C ILE A 431 3.85 43.27 -39.24
N GLY A 432 3.75 44.53 -39.64
CA GLY A 432 4.39 45.04 -40.85
C GLY A 432 4.25 46.56 -40.92
N PRO A 433 4.92 47.20 -41.90
CA PRO A 433 4.91 48.65 -41.99
C PRO A 433 3.53 49.17 -42.39
N SER A 434 3.12 50.29 -41.80
CA SER A 434 1.88 51.00 -42.18
C SER A 434 2.07 51.92 -43.41
N ARG A 435 3.32 52.25 -43.75
CA ARG A 435 3.70 53.09 -44.89
C ARG A 435 4.92 52.51 -45.62
N ALA A 436 4.95 52.61 -46.94
CA ALA A 436 6.06 52.13 -47.76
C ALA A 436 6.22 52.95 -49.06
N LYS A 437 7.37 52.81 -49.75
CA LYS A 437 7.62 53.45 -51.05
C LYS A 437 7.24 52.49 -52.19
N LYS A 438 6.74 53.02 -53.31
CA LYS A 438 6.55 52.23 -54.54
C LYS A 438 7.89 51.61 -54.96
N GLY A 439 7.89 50.33 -55.29
CA GLY A 439 9.07 49.54 -55.64
C GLY A 439 9.77 48.85 -54.48
N SER A 440 9.45 49.20 -53.22
CA SER A 440 10.06 48.54 -52.06
C SER A 440 9.49 47.14 -51.81
N LYS A 441 10.23 46.32 -51.05
CA LYS A 441 9.87 44.95 -50.69
C LYS A 441 9.80 44.76 -49.16
N PRO A 442 8.87 45.43 -48.45
CA PRO A 442 8.76 45.32 -47.00
C PRO A 442 8.46 43.89 -46.55
N THR A 443 8.95 43.55 -45.36
CA THR A 443 8.70 42.27 -44.70
C THR A 443 7.54 42.39 -43.72
N PHE A 444 6.59 41.48 -43.83
CA PHE A 444 5.50 41.25 -42.89
C PHE A 444 5.80 40.00 -42.07
N THR A 445 5.57 40.06 -40.77
CA THR A 445 5.78 38.95 -39.84
C THR A 445 4.42 38.47 -39.36
N ALA A 446 4.00 37.28 -39.80
CA ALA A 446 2.81 36.60 -39.30
C ALA A 446 3.18 35.71 -38.11
N LYS A 447 2.49 35.83 -36.99
CA LYS A 447 2.54 34.92 -35.84
C LYS A 447 1.25 34.09 -35.84
N ILE A 448 1.38 32.79 -36.09
CA ILE A 448 0.27 31.84 -36.23
C ILE A 448 0.28 30.93 -35.01
N THR A 449 -0.79 30.95 -34.22
CA THR A 449 -0.91 30.19 -32.97
C THR A 449 -1.84 29.00 -33.15
N ASN A 450 -1.36 27.81 -32.78
CA ASN A 450 -2.19 26.64 -32.54
C ASN A 450 -2.63 26.66 -31.08
N GLY A 451 -3.91 26.95 -30.84
CA GLY A 451 -4.51 26.92 -29.50
C GLY A 451 -5.14 25.58 -29.13
N GLY A 452 -4.97 24.55 -29.98
CA GLY A 452 -5.44 23.20 -29.68
C GLY A 452 -4.44 22.38 -28.86
N ASN A 453 -4.91 21.24 -28.36
CA ASN A 453 -4.11 20.23 -27.64
C ASN A 453 -3.50 19.16 -28.57
N ALA A 454 -3.76 19.22 -29.88
CA ALA A 454 -3.06 18.42 -30.89
C ALA A 454 -2.22 19.28 -31.83
N ALA A 455 -1.23 18.70 -32.50
CA ALA A 455 -0.40 19.41 -33.48
C ALA A 455 -1.21 19.80 -34.73
N ALA A 456 -1.11 21.08 -35.14
CA ALA A 456 -1.61 21.52 -36.43
C ALA A 456 -0.61 21.10 -37.52
N THR A 457 -1.06 20.30 -38.48
CA THR A 457 -0.22 19.77 -39.56
C THR A 457 -0.49 20.50 -40.86
N GLY A 458 0.50 20.50 -41.77
CA GLY A 458 0.33 21.05 -43.12
C GLY A 458 -0.09 22.52 -43.14
N VAL A 459 0.29 23.32 -42.14
CA VAL A 459 -0.15 24.73 -42.08
C VAL A 459 0.42 25.49 -43.28
N ASN A 460 -0.44 26.23 -43.96
CA ASN A 460 -0.10 27.09 -45.09
C ASN A 460 -0.53 28.53 -44.80
N LEU A 461 0.29 29.49 -45.19
CA LEU A 461 -0.01 30.92 -45.13
C LEU A 461 -0.20 31.44 -46.56
N LYS A 462 -1.42 31.87 -46.88
CA LYS A 462 -1.75 32.53 -48.14
C LYS A 462 -1.90 34.03 -47.92
N VAL A 463 -1.22 34.83 -48.74
CA VAL A 463 -1.31 36.29 -48.72
C VAL A 463 -1.91 36.77 -50.04
N THR A 464 -3.06 37.43 -49.96
CA THR A 464 -3.78 37.96 -51.12
C THR A 464 -4.09 39.44 -50.95
N GLY A 465 -4.50 40.11 -52.04
CA GLY A 465 -4.86 41.52 -52.02
C GLY A 465 -3.67 42.46 -52.24
N GLY A 466 -3.95 43.72 -52.57
CA GLY A 466 -2.91 44.73 -52.83
C GLY A 466 -1.98 44.42 -54.01
N GLY A 467 -2.36 43.48 -54.89
CA GLY A 467 -1.53 42.96 -55.97
C GLY A 467 -0.62 41.77 -55.61
N ALA A 468 -0.69 41.27 -54.36
CA ALA A 468 0.03 40.08 -53.93
C ALA A 468 -0.84 38.81 -54.08
N ASN A 469 -0.21 37.71 -54.50
CA ASN A 469 -0.77 36.36 -54.44
C ASN A 469 0.37 35.40 -54.09
N ILE A 470 0.70 35.30 -52.80
CA ILE A 470 1.85 34.55 -52.29
C ILE A 470 1.33 33.41 -51.42
N SER A 471 1.82 32.20 -51.63
CA SER A 471 1.59 31.06 -50.74
C SER A 471 2.91 30.61 -50.12
N LYS A 472 2.92 30.37 -48.81
CA LYS A 472 4.10 29.90 -48.08
C LYS A 472 3.73 28.73 -47.18
N LYS A 473 4.46 27.62 -47.32
CA LYS A 473 4.34 26.47 -46.42
C LYS A 473 4.90 26.84 -45.04
N VAL A 474 4.10 26.68 -44.00
CA VAL A 474 4.46 26.95 -42.61
C VAL A 474 4.88 25.66 -41.91
N GLY A 475 4.30 24.51 -42.30
CA GLY A 475 4.61 23.19 -41.75
C GLY A 475 3.85 22.90 -40.46
N GLY A 476 4.38 22.01 -39.62
CA GLY A 476 3.76 21.69 -38.32
C GLY A 476 3.86 22.85 -37.31
N ILE A 477 2.82 23.02 -36.51
CA ILE A 477 2.81 23.85 -35.30
C ILE A 477 2.37 22.95 -34.12
N PRO A 478 3.25 22.70 -33.14
CA PRO A 478 2.90 21.90 -31.96
C PRO A 478 1.69 22.45 -31.20
N ALA A 479 1.09 21.62 -30.34
CA ALA A 479 -0.01 22.03 -29.45
C ALA A 479 0.40 23.25 -28.60
N GLY A 480 -0.54 24.17 -28.36
CA GLY A 480 -0.33 25.39 -27.57
C GLY A 480 0.71 26.40 -28.12
N SER A 481 1.35 26.12 -29.27
CA SER A 481 2.54 26.85 -29.71
C SER A 481 2.23 27.90 -30.79
N THR A 482 3.15 28.86 -30.94
CA THR A 482 3.08 29.90 -32.00
C THR A 482 4.27 29.80 -32.93
N LYS A 483 4.01 29.81 -34.25
CA LYS A 483 5.05 29.84 -35.28
C LYS A 483 5.09 31.19 -35.98
N VAL A 484 6.30 31.71 -36.16
CA VAL A 484 6.55 33.01 -36.78
C VAL A 484 6.98 32.82 -38.24
N VAL A 485 6.32 33.51 -39.16
CA VAL A 485 6.56 33.41 -40.60
C VAL A 485 6.74 34.80 -41.18
N LYS A 486 7.92 35.04 -41.77
CA LYS A 486 8.23 36.29 -42.48
C LYS A 486 7.88 36.17 -43.97
N VAL A 487 7.18 37.17 -44.52
CA VAL A 487 6.79 37.27 -45.93
C VAL A 487 7.16 38.65 -46.45
N ALA A 488 8.02 38.70 -47.46
CA ALA A 488 8.42 39.95 -48.11
C ALA A 488 7.54 40.20 -49.34
N ILE A 489 6.88 41.35 -49.42
CA ILE A 489 5.92 41.66 -50.49
C ILE A 489 6.42 42.86 -51.29
N LYS A 490 6.57 42.70 -52.62
CA LYS A 490 6.97 43.80 -53.51
C LYS A 490 5.77 44.71 -53.82
N LEU A 491 5.93 46.02 -53.63
CA LEU A 491 4.85 47.01 -53.76
C LEU A 491 4.96 47.79 -55.08
N ASN A 492 4.38 47.25 -56.16
CA ASN A 492 4.55 47.81 -57.51
C ASN A 492 3.61 48.99 -57.84
N GLN A 493 2.61 49.26 -57.00
CA GLN A 493 1.61 50.31 -57.24
C GLN A 493 1.49 51.22 -56.03
N ALA A 494 1.40 52.53 -56.27
CA ALA A 494 1.13 53.52 -55.23
C ALA A 494 -0.34 53.47 -54.77
N GLY A 495 -0.66 54.12 -53.66
CA GLY A 495 -2.00 54.16 -53.05
C GLY A 495 -2.13 53.26 -51.82
N ARG A 496 -3.36 53.19 -51.28
CA ARG A 496 -3.69 52.34 -50.12
C ARG A 496 -3.83 50.88 -50.57
N LYS A 497 -3.02 49.98 -50.02
CA LYS A 497 -3.01 48.55 -50.37
C LYS A 497 -3.35 47.70 -49.15
N THR A 498 -4.38 46.88 -49.26
CA THR A 498 -4.80 45.95 -48.18
C THR A 498 -4.43 44.53 -48.57
N PHE A 499 -3.77 43.84 -47.64
CA PHE A 499 -3.32 42.46 -47.76
C PHE A 499 -4.07 41.60 -46.75
N THR A 500 -4.55 40.44 -47.17
CA THR A 500 -5.18 39.44 -46.31
C THR A 500 -4.21 38.27 -46.14
N PHE A 501 -3.82 38.01 -44.90
CA PHE A 501 -2.98 36.89 -44.50
C PHE A 501 -3.91 35.81 -43.94
N ARG A 502 -4.07 34.69 -44.63
CA ARG A 502 -4.90 33.57 -44.20
C ARG A 502 -4.02 32.36 -43.89
N ALA A 503 -3.98 31.96 -42.63
CA ALA A 503 -3.39 30.70 -42.21
C ALA A 503 -4.45 29.60 -42.27
N THR A 504 -4.13 28.46 -42.90
CA THR A 504 -5.04 27.31 -43.09
C THR A 504 -4.33 26.01 -42.78
N SER A 505 -5.06 25.06 -42.20
CA SER A 505 -4.65 23.67 -42.02
C SER A 505 -5.90 22.77 -42.05
N ALA A 506 -5.77 21.59 -42.65
CA ALA A 506 -6.89 20.66 -42.78
C ALA A 506 -7.40 20.17 -41.40
N ASN A 507 -6.49 19.86 -40.47
CA ASN A 507 -6.86 19.35 -39.14
C ASN A 507 -7.02 20.46 -38.08
N ALA A 508 -6.77 21.73 -38.42
CA ALA A 508 -6.79 22.84 -37.47
C ALA A 508 -7.63 24.07 -37.90
N GLY A 509 -8.29 24.01 -39.05
CA GLY A 509 -9.12 25.10 -39.56
C GLY A 509 -8.31 26.29 -40.10
N SER A 510 -8.89 27.50 -40.06
CA SER A 510 -8.23 28.69 -40.64
C SER A 510 -8.46 29.98 -39.85
N LYS A 511 -7.50 30.91 -39.94
CA LYS A 511 -7.63 32.27 -39.37
C LYS A 511 -7.00 33.32 -40.28
N SER A 512 -7.72 34.41 -40.48
CA SER A 512 -7.32 35.51 -41.38
C SER A 512 -7.04 36.80 -40.62
N THR A 513 -6.09 37.59 -41.14
CA THR A 513 -5.75 38.92 -40.64
C THR A 513 -5.51 39.85 -41.82
N THR A 514 -6.09 41.04 -41.80
CA THR A 514 -5.84 42.05 -42.83
C THR A 514 -4.80 43.06 -42.35
N LYS A 515 -3.96 43.55 -43.26
CA LYS A 515 -3.04 44.67 -43.04
C LYS A 515 -3.05 45.63 -44.21
N THR A 516 -3.19 46.91 -43.91
CA THR A 516 -3.22 47.98 -44.90
C THR A 516 -1.93 48.79 -44.84
N VAL A 517 -1.35 49.04 -46.01
CA VAL A 517 -0.12 49.83 -46.19
C VAL A 517 -0.40 50.97 -47.15
N THR A 518 -0.01 52.18 -46.77
CA THR A 518 -0.05 53.35 -47.65
C THR A 518 1.25 53.43 -48.45
N VAL A 519 1.16 53.26 -49.77
CA VAL A 519 2.32 53.23 -50.69
C VAL A 519 2.49 54.58 -51.38
N ARG A 520 3.59 55.28 -51.12
CA ARG A 520 3.88 56.59 -51.70
C ARG A 520 4.74 56.50 -52.96
N ARG A 521 4.49 57.36 -53.95
CA ARG A 521 5.39 57.54 -55.10
C ARG A 521 6.72 58.16 -54.61
N PRO A 522 7.87 57.86 -55.26
CA PRO A 522 9.10 58.59 -54.99
C PRO A 522 8.88 60.09 -55.22
N LYS A 523 9.42 60.96 -54.35
CA LYS A 523 9.44 62.41 -54.62
C LYS A 523 10.24 62.61 -55.92
N ARG A 524 9.62 63.16 -56.97
CA ARG A 524 10.37 63.76 -58.08
C ARG A 524 10.98 65.04 -57.52
N HIS A 525 12.31 65.12 -57.46
CA HIS A 525 12.97 66.42 -57.34
C HIS A 525 12.68 67.16 -58.64
N ARG A 526 11.95 68.28 -58.56
CA ARG A 526 11.88 69.24 -59.66
C ARG A 526 13.22 69.97 -59.65
N HIS A 527 14.05 69.70 -60.66
CA HIS A 527 15.07 70.65 -61.11
C HIS A 527 14.44 71.54 -62.17
#